data_AF-A0A9W3CI74-F1
#
_entry.id   AF-A0A9W3CI74-F1
#
_cell.length_a   1.000
_cell.length_b   1.000
_cell.length_c   1.000
_cell.angle_alpha   90.00
_cell.angle_beta   90.00
_cell.angle_gamma   90.00
#
_symmetry.space_group_name_H-M   'P 1'
#
loop_
_entity.id
_entity.type
_entity.pdbx_description
1 polymer ?
#
loop_
_entity_poly.entity_id
_entity_poly.type
_entity_poly.pdbx_seq_one_letter_code
_entity_poly.pdbx_strand_id
1 'polypeptide(L)'
;MVASMKPKFNKYWDEYCEILAIAAVLDPRLKFGFLEYCFTTLDATTSKMKLDHIRKKLKKLFDVYKKNKKKTVPVTSGSKPAAKTTLGGYDGYYAFISQNDGGNGKSALDKYLEEPVLDIMAFESLNVLSYWRDNANRFKELASMACDVLSIPITTVASESSFSIGSRVLNKYRSSLLPSNVRALICARNWLRGFESLDSDEVDSEPLKEVGEEVNEAGQM
;
A
#
# COMPACT_ATOMS: atom_id res chain seq x y z
N MET A 1 27.90 -9.52 14.01
CA MET A 1 26.96 -8.73 13.18
C MET A 1 25.50 -9.17 13.39
N VAL A 2 25.16 -10.47 13.29
CA VAL A 2 23.78 -10.97 13.52
C VAL A 2 23.25 -10.67 14.93
N ALA A 3 24.07 -10.83 15.97
CA ALA A 3 23.67 -10.60 17.36
C ALA A 3 23.27 -9.14 17.66
N SER A 4 23.89 -8.15 16.99
CA SER A 4 23.56 -6.73 17.15
C SER A 4 22.35 -6.29 16.32
N MET A 5 21.98 -7.03 15.27
CA MET A 5 20.82 -6.74 14.42
C MET A 5 19.53 -7.42 14.93
N LYS A 6 19.64 -8.55 15.63
CA LYS A 6 18.51 -9.31 16.17
C LYS A 6 17.54 -8.48 17.04
N PRO A 7 17.99 -7.59 17.95
CA PRO A 7 17.07 -6.78 18.76
C PRO A 7 16.26 -5.79 17.91
N LYS A 8 16.89 -5.19 16.90
CA LYS A 8 16.22 -4.28 15.97
C LYS A 8 15.19 -5.05 15.14
N PHE A 9 15.59 -6.19 14.59
CA PHE A 9 14.70 -7.06 13.83
C PHE A 9 13.46 -7.45 14.64
N ASN A 10 13.64 -7.98 15.86
CA ASN A 10 12.52 -8.40 16.70
C ASN A 10 11.54 -7.24 16.98
N LYS A 11 12.05 -6.04 17.28
CA LYS A 11 11.22 -4.86 17.48
C LYS A 11 10.33 -4.56 16.27
N TYR A 12 10.93 -4.52 15.06
CA TYR A 12 10.17 -4.28 13.83
C TYR A 12 9.22 -5.44 13.50
N TRP A 13 9.66 -6.67 13.74
CA TRP A 13 8.87 -7.86 13.46
C TRP A 13 7.60 -7.91 14.33
N ASP A 14 7.71 -7.54 15.60
CA ASP A 14 6.58 -7.56 16.53
C ASP A 14 5.58 -6.42 16.26
N GLU A 15 6.04 -5.23 15.85
CA GLU A 15 5.17 -4.05 15.63
C GLU A 15 4.37 -4.10 14.31
N TYR A 16 4.95 -4.64 13.23
CA TYR A 16 4.35 -4.56 11.88
C TYR A 16 3.59 -5.83 11.44
N CYS A 17 3.69 -6.92 12.20
CA CYS A 17 3.07 -8.20 11.81
C CYS A 17 1.53 -8.10 11.68
N GLU A 18 0.86 -7.28 12.52
CA GLU A 18 -0.60 -7.20 12.50
C GLU A 18 -1.15 -6.58 11.20
N ILE A 19 -0.59 -5.45 10.76
CA ILE A 19 -1.09 -4.74 9.58
C ILE A 19 -0.78 -5.53 8.30
N LEU A 20 0.39 -6.19 8.25
CA LEU A 20 0.76 -7.08 7.16
C LEU A 20 -0.15 -8.30 7.08
N ALA A 21 -0.49 -8.88 8.24
CA ALA A 21 -1.44 -9.99 8.29
C ALA A 21 -2.84 -9.56 7.83
N ILE A 22 -3.30 -8.37 8.22
CA ILE A 22 -4.57 -7.81 7.73
C ILE A 22 -4.50 -7.59 6.21
N ALA A 23 -3.41 -7.02 5.69
CA ALA A 23 -3.21 -6.82 4.26
C ALA A 23 -3.25 -8.15 3.48
N ALA A 24 -2.59 -9.19 4.00
CA ALA A 24 -2.63 -10.53 3.41
C ALA A 24 -4.07 -11.10 3.42
N VAL A 25 -4.85 -10.88 4.49
CA VAL A 25 -6.25 -11.32 4.51
C VAL A 25 -7.11 -10.60 3.47
N LEU A 26 -6.76 -9.35 3.14
CA LEU A 26 -7.46 -8.53 2.14
C LEU A 26 -6.97 -8.79 0.70
N ASP A 27 -5.90 -9.57 0.50
CA ASP A 27 -5.57 -10.10 -0.82
C ASP A 27 -6.51 -11.29 -1.12
N PRO A 28 -7.34 -11.22 -2.17
CA PRO A 28 -8.29 -12.28 -2.51
C PRO A 28 -7.63 -13.63 -2.84
N ARG A 29 -6.31 -13.67 -3.08
CA ARG A 29 -5.52 -14.88 -3.35
C ARG A 29 -4.95 -15.54 -2.10
N LEU A 30 -4.95 -14.85 -0.94
CA LEU A 30 -4.30 -15.34 0.28
C LEU A 30 -5.32 -15.66 1.38
N LYS A 31 -6.12 -14.65 1.78
CA LYS A 31 -7.11 -14.73 2.88
C LYS A 31 -6.54 -15.38 4.16
N PHE A 32 -7.42 -15.86 5.05
CA PHE A 32 -7.01 -16.51 6.30
C PHE A 32 -6.28 -17.84 6.10
N GLY A 33 -6.54 -18.56 4.99
CA GLY A 33 -5.87 -19.84 4.72
C GLY A 33 -4.37 -19.68 4.59
N PHE A 34 -3.91 -18.62 3.92
CA PHE A 34 -2.49 -18.30 3.85
C PHE A 34 -1.88 -17.98 5.21
N LEU A 35 -2.56 -17.18 6.05
CA LEU A 35 -2.07 -16.88 7.39
C LEU A 35 -1.98 -18.13 8.28
N GLU A 36 -2.96 -19.03 8.17
CA GLU A 36 -2.96 -20.29 8.91
C GLU A 36 -1.76 -21.14 8.52
N TYR A 37 -1.48 -21.26 7.22
CA TYR A 37 -0.26 -21.90 6.71
C TYR A 37 1.01 -21.24 7.27
N CYS A 38 1.15 -19.91 7.19
CA CYS A 38 2.33 -19.20 7.69
C CYS A 38 2.53 -19.38 9.20
N PHE A 39 1.48 -19.22 10.00
CA PHE A 39 1.58 -19.33 11.44
C PHE A 39 1.80 -20.77 11.91
N THR A 40 1.18 -21.76 11.27
CA THR A 40 1.43 -23.18 11.60
C THR A 40 2.85 -23.60 11.26
N THR A 41 3.39 -23.13 10.13
CA THR A 41 4.77 -23.39 9.72
C THR A 41 5.79 -22.77 10.68
N LEU A 42 5.50 -21.57 11.20
CA LEU A 42 6.39 -20.87 12.14
C LEU A 42 6.28 -21.41 13.56
N ASP A 43 5.05 -21.56 14.06
CA ASP A 43 4.75 -22.06 15.40
C ASP A 43 3.28 -22.55 15.48
N ALA A 44 3.10 -23.85 15.29
CA ALA A 44 1.80 -24.51 15.36
C ALA A 44 1.08 -24.32 16.72
N THR A 45 1.81 -24.11 17.82
CA THR A 45 1.21 -23.98 19.16
C THR A 45 0.50 -22.64 19.34
N THR A 46 1.05 -21.56 18.79
CA THR A 46 0.47 -20.21 18.89
C THR A 46 -0.38 -19.80 17.70
N SER A 47 -0.41 -20.60 16.63
CA SER A 47 -1.08 -20.28 15.36
C SER A 47 -2.54 -19.88 15.51
N LYS A 48 -3.35 -20.71 16.20
CA LYS A 48 -4.78 -20.44 16.39
C LYS A 48 -5.03 -19.12 17.15
N MET A 49 -4.23 -18.87 18.19
CA MET A 49 -4.32 -17.64 18.98
C MET A 49 -3.99 -16.40 18.13
N LYS A 50 -2.96 -16.49 17.29
CA LYS A 50 -2.59 -15.41 16.36
C LYS A 50 -3.69 -15.16 15.32
N LEU A 51 -4.26 -16.20 14.72
CA LEU A 51 -5.38 -16.05 13.77
C LEU A 51 -6.60 -15.38 14.40
N ASP A 52 -6.97 -15.80 15.61
CA ASP A 52 -8.10 -15.20 16.33
C ASP A 52 -7.83 -13.74 16.71
N HIS A 53 -6.58 -13.41 17.05
CA HIS A 53 -6.15 -12.04 17.29
C HIS A 53 -6.29 -11.17 16.03
N ILE A 54 -5.80 -11.63 14.88
CA ILE A 54 -5.93 -10.92 13.60
C ILE A 54 -7.41 -10.79 13.21
N ARG A 55 -8.21 -11.83 13.36
CA ARG A 55 -9.66 -11.79 13.08
C ARG A 55 -10.37 -10.74 13.94
N LYS A 56 -10.04 -10.63 15.23
CA LYS A 56 -10.58 -9.60 16.12
C LYS A 56 -10.15 -8.19 15.69
N LYS A 57 -8.87 -7.99 15.35
CA LYS A 57 -8.35 -6.69 14.89
C LYS A 57 -8.97 -6.26 13.57
N LEU A 58 -9.08 -7.16 12.59
CA LEU A 58 -9.74 -6.91 11.30
C LEU A 58 -11.19 -6.49 11.48
N LYS A 59 -11.97 -7.21 12.29
CA LYS A 59 -13.37 -6.84 12.59
C LYS A 59 -13.47 -5.47 13.26
N LYS A 60 -12.62 -5.20 14.26
CA LYS A 60 -12.59 -3.90 14.94
C LYS A 60 -12.27 -2.75 13.98
N LEU A 61 -11.33 -2.96 13.06
CA LEU A 61 -11.00 -1.98 12.02
C LEU A 61 -12.19 -1.75 11.09
N PHE A 62 -12.81 -2.82 10.59
CA PHE A 62 -13.97 -2.73 9.71
C PHE A 62 -15.17 -2.02 10.37
N ASP A 63 -15.40 -2.23 11.67
CA ASP A 63 -16.44 -1.54 12.42
C ASP A 63 -16.25 -0.03 12.47
N VAL A 64 -15.00 0.46 12.45
CA VAL A 64 -14.71 1.91 12.34
C VAL A 64 -15.16 2.44 10.99
N TYR A 65 -14.82 1.74 9.90
CA TYR A 65 -15.22 2.13 8.54
C TYR A 65 -16.74 2.10 8.36
N LYS A 66 -17.40 1.07 8.91
CA LYS A 66 -18.87 0.94 8.91
C LYS A 66 -19.56 2.10 9.63
N LYS A 67 -18.97 2.63 10.71
CA LYS A 67 -19.50 3.78 11.46
C LYS A 67 -19.25 5.10 10.74
N ASN A 68 -18.08 5.29 10.13
CA ASN A 68 -17.69 6.54 9.49
C ASN A 68 -18.57 6.90 8.28
N LYS A 69 -19.04 5.92 7.50
CA LYS A 69 -19.96 6.18 6.38
C LYS A 69 -21.32 6.74 6.80
N LYS A 70 -21.77 6.51 8.04
CA LYS A 70 -23.01 7.11 8.56
C LYS A 70 -22.87 8.61 8.85
N LYS A 71 -21.64 9.14 8.89
CA LYS A 71 -21.34 10.54 9.24
C LYS A 71 -20.99 11.44 8.05
N THR A 72 -20.87 10.90 6.83
CA THR A 72 -20.71 11.74 5.64
C THR A 72 -22.03 12.42 5.31
N VAL A 73 -22.17 13.66 5.80
CA VAL A 73 -23.13 14.68 5.35
C VAL A 73 -23.14 14.72 3.81
N PRO A 74 -24.30 14.93 3.16
CA PRO A 74 -24.33 15.06 1.72
C PRO A 74 -23.62 16.37 1.37
N VAL A 75 -22.46 16.26 0.73
CA VAL A 75 -21.89 17.38 -0.02
C VAL A 75 -22.88 17.66 -1.15
N THR A 76 -23.60 18.76 -1.02
CA THR A 76 -24.47 19.34 -2.04
C THR A 76 -23.61 19.82 -3.21
N SER A 77 -23.11 18.90 -4.02
CA SER A 77 -22.81 19.18 -5.42
C SER A 77 -24.08 18.82 -6.18
N GLY A 78 -24.71 19.82 -6.80
CA GLY A 78 -25.99 19.71 -7.51
C GLY A 78 -25.93 18.83 -8.76
N SER A 79 -25.61 17.55 -8.63
CA SER A 79 -26.01 16.54 -9.60
C SER A 79 -27.36 15.98 -9.15
N LYS A 80 -28.38 16.20 -9.99
CA LYS A 80 -29.65 15.45 -9.93
C LYS A 80 -29.30 13.97 -9.73
N PRO A 81 -30.06 13.20 -8.93
CA PRO A 81 -29.85 11.76 -8.88
C PRO A 81 -29.97 11.28 -10.32
N ALA A 82 -28.89 10.78 -10.89
CA ALA A 82 -28.96 10.05 -12.13
C ALA A 82 -29.97 8.93 -11.84
N ALA A 83 -31.17 9.05 -12.42
CA ALA A 83 -32.09 7.94 -12.47
C ALA A 83 -31.23 6.77 -12.92
N LYS A 84 -31.14 5.73 -12.09
CA LYS A 84 -30.57 4.47 -12.56
C LYS A 84 -31.43 4.13 -13.76
N THR A 85 -30.92 4.35 -14.97
CA THR A 85 -31.57 3.92 -16.18
C THR A 85 -31.48 2.41 -16.12
N THR A 86 -32.39 1.79 -15.39
CA THR A 86 -32.69 0.38 -15.52
C THR A 86 -32.91 0.18 -17.00
N LEU A 87 -32.05 -0.64 -17.62
CA LEU A 87 -32.24 -1.10 -18.98
C LEU A 87 -33.72 -1.47 -19.12
N GLY A 88 -34.46 -0.74 -19.98
CA GLY A 88 -35.92 -0.74 -19.96
C GLY A 88 -36.47 -2.17 -20.01
N GLY A 89 -37.34 -2.53 -19.06
CA GLY A 89 -37.99 -3.85 -18.98
C GLY A 89 -37.53 -4.76 -17.84
N TYR A 90 -36.41 -4.48 -17.16
CA TYR A 90 -35.93 -5.33 -16.06
C TYR A 90 -36.38 -4.90 -14.65
N ASP A 91 -37.19 -3.85 -14.52
CA ASP A 91 -37.57 -3.28 -13.21
C ASP A 91 -38.30 -4.30 -12.32
N GLY A 92 -39.24 -5.07 -12.90
CA GLY A 92 -39.93 -6.16 -12.20
C GLY A 92 -39.00 -7.31 -11.80
N TYR A 93 -37.98 -7.62 -12.61
CA TYR A 93 -36.98 -8.64 -12.29
C TYR A 93 -36.07 -8.18 -11.14
N TYR A 94 -35.62 -6.92 -11.15
CA TYR A 94 -34.84 -6.34 -10.05
C TYR A 94 -35.62 -6.32 -8.74
N ALA A 95 -36.91 -6.00 -8.77
CA ALA A 95 -37.77 -6.05 -7.59
C ALA A 95 -37.94 -7.49 -7.05
N PHE A 96 -38.12 -8.47 -7.93
CA PHE A 96 -38.24 -9.88 -7.58
C PHE A 96 -36.97 -10.43 -6.92
N ILE A 97 -35.80 -10.22 -7.55
CA ILE A 97 -34.53 -10.70 -6.97
C ILE A 97 -34.18 -9.95 -5.68
N SER A 98 -34.54 -8.67 -5.55
CA SER A 98 -34.27 -7.90 -4.32
C SER A 98 -35.14 -8.35 -3.13
N GLN A 99 -36.33 -8.90 -3.38
CA GLN A 99 -37.16 -9.51 -2.35
C GLN A 99 -36.66 -10.89 -1.94
N ASN A 100 -36.12 -11.66 -2.90
CA ASN A 100 -35.60 -13.01 -2.65
C ASN A 100 -34.18 -12.99 -2.06
N ASP A 101 -33.41 -11.93 -2.31
CA ASP A 101 -32.11 -11.63 -1.70
C ASP A 101 -32.28 -11.02 -0.30
N GLY A 102 -33.36 -11.40 0.40
CA GLY A 102 -33.68 -11.08 1.79
C GLY A 102 -32.45 -11.31 2.65
N GLY A 103 -31.71 -10.22 2.85
CA GLY A 103 -30.29 -10.25 3.12
C GLY A 103 -29.98 -11.09 4.34
N ASN A 104 -29.26 -12.19 4.12
CA ASN A 104 -28.46 -12.79 5.16
C ASN A 104 -27.68 -11.63 5.80
N GLY A 105 -27.92 -11.28 7.07
CA GLY A 105 -27.44 -10.06 7.73
C GLY A 105 -25.90 -9.91 7.84
N LYS A 106 -25.18 -10.70 7.05
CA LYS A 106 -23.75 -10.74 6.80
C LYS A 106 -23.26 -9.38 6.34
N SER A 107 -22.20 -8.93 7.01
CA SER A 107 -21.50 -7.72 6.63
C SER A 107 -20.74 -7.89 5.31
N ALA A 108 -20.31 -6.78 4.69
CA ALA A 108 -19.46 -6.85 3.50
C ALA A 108 -18.18 -7.67 3.75
N LEU A 109 -17.62 -7.57 4.97
CA LEU A 109 -16.48 -8.38 5.40
C LEU A 109 -16.82 -9.87 5.41
N ASP A 110 -17.97 -10.26 5.97
CA ASP A 110 -18.36 -11.68 6.01
C ASP A 110 -18.56 -12.24 4.59
N LYS A 111 -19.22 -11.47 3.71
CA LYS A 111 -19.38 -11.86 2.30
C LYS A 111 -18.04 -12.10 1.60
N TYR A 112 -17.09 -11.19 1.79
CA TYR A 112 -15.75 -11.32 1.22
C TYR A 112 -15.01 -12.56 1.78
N LEU A 113 -15.10 -12.80 3.09
CA LEU A 113 -14.42 -13.94 3.72
C LEU A 113 -15.00 -15.30 3.33
N GLU A 114 -16.28 -15.35 2.96
CA GLU A 114 -16.95 -16.56 2.48
C GLU A 114 -16.67 -16.87 1.01
N GLU A 115 -16.24 -15.88 0.23
CA GLU A 115 -15.87 -16.11 -1.16
C GLU A 115 -14.66 -17.05 -1.26
N PRO A 116 -14.60 -17.90 -2.31
CA PRO A 116 -13.45 -18.75 -2.53
C PRO A 116 -12.17 -17.90 -2.70
N VAL A 117 -11.05 -18.49 -2.31
CA VAL A 117 -9.72 -17.90 -2.56
C VAL A 117 -9.46 -17.98 -4.05
N LEU A 118 -8.95 -16.89 -4.64
CA LEU A 118 -8.55 -16.88 -6.04
C LEU A 118 -7.28 -17.72 -6.22
N ASP A 119 -7.24 -18.51 -7.29
CA ASP A 119 -6.03 -19.26 -7.64
C ASP A 119 -4.87 -18.30 -7.94
N ILE A 120 -3.79 -18.44 -7.18
CA ILE A 120 -2.59 -17.60 -7.30
C ILE A 120 -2.00 -17.72 -8.70
N MET A 121 -2.04 -18.91 -9.31
CA MET A 121 -1.45 -19.17 -10.63
C MET A 121 -2.28 -18.55 -11.75
N ALA A 122 -3.61 -18.69 -11.69
CA ALA A 122 -4.50 -18.05 -12.67
C ALA A 122 -4.51 -16.51 -12.56
N PHE A 123 -4.23 -15.96 -11.37
CA PHE A 123 -4.29 -14.53 -11.07
C PHE A 123 -2.93 -13.96 -10.61
N GLU A 124 -1.84 -14.40 -11.24
CA GLU A 124 -0.47 -13.99 -10.87
C GLU A 124 -0.28 -12.47 -11.00
N SER A 125 -0.71 -11.89 -12.12
CA SER A 125 -0.61 -10.45 -12.43
C SER A 125 -1.73 -9.59 -11.85
N LEU A 126 -2.51 -10.12 -10.89
CA LEU A 126 -3.61 -9.38 -10.27
C LEU A 126 -3.09 -8.14 -9.52
N ASN A 127 -3.55 -6.98 -9.98
CA ASN A 127 -3.41 -5.75 -9.21
C ASN A 127 -4.50 -5.72 -8.11
N VAL A 128 -4.09 -5.96 -6.87
CA VAL A 128 -5.00 -6.06 -5.72
C VAL A 128 -5.76 -4.74 -5.46
N LEU A 129 -5.13 -3.58 -5.69
CA LEU A 129 -5.80 -2.29 -5.55
C LEU A 129 -6.87 -2.08 -6.62
N SER A 130 -6.58 -2.47 -7.86
CA SER A 130 -7.58 -2.48 -8.94
C SER A 130 -8.75 -3.41 -8.62
N TYR A 131 -8.47 -4.62 -8.10
CA TYR A 131 -9.52 -5.55 -7.67
C TYR A 131 -10.50 -4.90 -6.67
N TRP A 132 -9.98 -4.22 -5.64
CA TRP A 132 -10.82 -3.55 -4.64
C TRP A 132 -11.57 -2.36 -5.20
N ARG A 133 -10.97 -1.59 -6.11
CA ARG A 133 -11.63 -0.49 -6.82
C ARG A 133 -12.80 -1.00 -7.67
N ASP A 134 -12.58 -2.07 -8.44
CA ASP A 134 -13.58 -2.60 -9.37
C ASP A 134 -14.74 -3.27 -8.60
N ASN A 135 -14.46 -3.81 -7.41
CA ASN A 135 -15.47 -4.39 -6.50
C ASN A 135 -16.00 -3.40 -5.45
N ALA A 136 -15.73 -2.09 -5.57
CA ALA A 136 -16.12 -1.10 -4.57
C ALA A 136 -17.64 -1.02 -4.37
N ASN A 137 -18.43 -1.19 -5.42
CA ASN A 137 -19.89 -1.19 -5.32
C ASN A 137 -20.42 -2.41 -4.55
N ARG A 138 -19.73 -3.55 -4.65
CA ARG A 138 -20.10 -4.82 -4.02
C ARG A 138 -19.73 -4.84 -2.54
N PHE A 139 -18.51 -4.42 -2.22
CA PHE A 139 -17.96 -4.50 -0.85
C PHE A 139 -18.00 -3.17 -0.08
N LYS A 140 -18.33 -2.06 -0.73
CA LYS A 140 -18.60 -0.76 -0.10
C LYS A 140 -17.48 -0.32 0.86
N GLU A 141 -17.77 -0.24 2.16
CA GLU A 141 -16.86 0.24 3.20
C GLU A 141 -15.60 -0.62 3.31
N LEU A 142 -15.73 -1.91 3.00
CA LEU A 142 -14.61 -2.85 3.02
C LEU A 142 -13.61 -2.53 1.91
N ALA A 143 -14.07 -2.12 0.72
CA ALA A 143 -13.18 -1.76 -0.37
C ALA A 143 -12.34 -0.52 -0.04
N SER A 144 -12.94 0.49 0.58
CA SER A 144 -12.20 1.66 1.07
C SER A 144 -11.17 1.26 2.12
N MET A 145 -11.56 0.46 3.13
CA MET A 145 -10.64 -0.04 4.14
C MET A 145 -9.49 -0.83 3.52
N ALA A 146 -9.78 -1.67 2.53
CA ALA A 146 -8.77 -2.49 1.88
C ALA A 146 -7.76 -1.66 1.11
N CYS A 147 -8.22 -0.68 0.32
CA CYS A 147 -7.33 0.25 -0.37
C CYS A 147 -6.45 1.03 0.61
N ASP A 148 -7.01 1.54 1.71
CA ASP A 148 -6.25 2.29 2.72
C ASP A 148 -5.15 1.43 3.35
N VAL A 149 -5.46 0.18 3.72
CA VAL A 149 -4.50 -0.74 4.32
C VAL A 149 -3.42 -1.18 3.32
N LEU A 150 -3.81 -1.55 2.10
CA LEU A 150 -2.91 -2.05 1.07
C LEU A 150 -2.00 -0.96 0.49
N SER A 151 -2.37 0.31 0.67
CA SER A 151 -1.55 1.45 0.23
C SER A 151 -0.47 1.83 1.25
N ILE A 152 -0.40 1.18 2.42
CA ILE A 152 0.63 1.45 3.42
C ILE A 152 1.98 0.92 2.89
N PRO A 153 2.99 1.77 2.69
CA PRO A 153 4.31 1.32 2.26
C PRO A 153 4.97 0.49 3.36
N ILE A 154 5.47 -0.70 3.01
CA ILE A 154 6.09 -1.64 3.97
C ILE A 154 7.53 -1.24 4.33
N THR A 155 8.21 -0.49 3.45
CA THR A 155 9.62 -0.11 3.64
C THR A 155 9.81 1.39 3.79
N THR A 156 10.84 1.77 4.55
CA THR A 156 11.33 3.15 4.65
C THR A 156 12.02 3.62 3.36
N VAL A 157 12.17 2.77 2.34
CA VAL A 157 12.84 3.13 1.08
C VAL A 157 12.11 4.29 0.38
N ALA A 158 10.79 4.43 0.57
CA ALA A 158 10.06 5.59 0.05
C ALA A 158 10.53 6.92 0.68
N SER A 159 10.88 6.93 1.97
CA SER A 159 11.45 8.12 2.60
C SER A 159 12.91 8.33 2.19
N GLU A 160 13.72 7.27 2.08
CA GLU A 160 15.10 7.36 1.59
C GLU A 160 15.18 7.86 0.14
N SER A 161 14.28 7.41 -0.74
CA SER A 161 14.13 7.94 -2.10
C SER A 161 13.73 9.42 -2.07
N SER A 162 12.77 9.79 -1.20
CA SER A 162 12.39 11.19 -1.00
C SER A 162 13.55 12.04 -0.43
N PHE A 163 14.41 11.48 0.43
CA PHE A 163 15.61 12.14 0.96
C PHE A 163 16.73 12.24 -0.07
N SER A 164 16.91 11.22 -0.91
CA SER A 164 17.84 11.24 -2.05
C SER A 164 17.41 12.28 -3.09
N ILE A 165 16.11 12.42 -3.33
CA ILE A 165 15.56 13.53 -4.11
C ILE A 165 15.80 14.86 -3.39
N GLY A 166 15.58 14.90 -2.08
CA GLY A 166 15.84 16.08 -1.24
C GLY A 166 17.29 16.55 -1.29
N SER A 167 18.27 15.65 -1.34
CA SER A 167 19.69 16.01 -1.49
C SER A 167 20.01 16.59 -2.87
N ARG A 168 19.28 16.20 -3.92
CA ARG A 168 19.40 16.86 -5.24
C ARG A 168 18.78 18.26 -5.26
N VAL A 169 17.72 18.49 -4.49
CA VAL A 169 17.12 19.84 -4.29
C VAL A 169 18.02 20.72 -3.42
N LEU A 170 18.70 20.12 -2.43
CA LEU A 170 19.63 20.77 -1.50
C LEU A 170 21.08 20.37 -1.79
N ASN A 171 21.68 20.95 -2.83
CA ASN A 171 23.10 20.77 -3.09
C ASN A 171 23.95 21.80 -2.31
N LYS A 172 25.27 21.60 -2.20
CA LYS A 172 26.23 22.46 -1.46
C LYS A 172 26.16 23.96 -1.84
N TYR A 173 25.68 24.25 -3.06
CA TYR A 173 25.51 25.60 -3.61
C TYR A 173 24.07 26.16 -3.51
N ARG A 174 23.09 25.35 -3.06
CA ARG A 174 21.65 25.72 -2.94
C ARG A 174 21.11 25.53 -1.52
N SER A 175 21.98 25.66 -0.51
CA SER A 175 21.66 25.42 0.90
C SER A 175 20.86 26.55 1.57
N SER A 176 20.60 27.66 0.87
CA SER A 176 19.91 28.84 1.42
C SER A 176 18.37 28.77 1.33
N LEU A 177 17.81 27.66 0.85
CA LEU A 177 16.36 27.48 0.77
C LEU A 177 15.78 27.26 2.16
N LEU A 178 14.72 28.01 2.48
CA LEU A 178 13.93 27.75 3.70
C LEU A 178 13.32 26.34 3.66
N PRO A 179 13.27 25.63 4.80
CA PRO A 179 12.67 24.29 4.87
C PRO A 179 11.22 24.20 4.38
N SER A 180 10.47 25.31 4.42
CA SER A 180 9.12 25.40 3.81
C SER A 180 9.17 25.27 2.29
N ASN A 181 10.14 25.92 1.64
CA ASN A 181 10.28 25.96 0.19
C ASN A 181 10.80 24.63 -0.33
N VAL A 182 11.72 23.98 0.39
CA VAL A 182 12.19 22.63 0.07
C VAL A 182 11.03 21.63 0.10
N ARG A 183 10.20 21.66 1.15
CA ARG A 183 9.00 20.82 1.23
C ARG A 183 8.03 21.10 0.09
N ALA A 184 7.76 22.37 -0.21
CA ALA A 184 6.88 22.76 -1.31
C ALA A 184 7.40 22.26 -2.67
N LEU A 185 8.71 22.36 -2.93
CA LEU A 185 9.34 21.87 -4.16
C LEU A 185 9.26 20.34 -4.29
N ILE A 186 9.57 19.61 -3.21
CA ILE A 186 9.48 18.13 -3.21
C ILE A 186 8.02 17.70 -3.39
N CYS A 187 7.07 18.31 -2.67
CA CYS A 187 5.64 18.02 -2.81
C CYS A 187 5.13 18.32 -4.22
N ALA A 188 5.44 19.49 -4.79
CA ALA A 188 5.03 19.87 -6.14
C ALA A 188 5.62 18.92 -7.19
N ARG A 189 6.89 18.53 -7.04
CA ARG A 189 7.51 17.53 -7.91
C ARG A 189 6.80 16.18 -7.81
N ASN A 190 6.63 15.64 -6.61
CA ASN A 190 6.01 14.33 -6.41
C ASN A 190 4.56 14.31 -6.91
N TRP A 191 3.85 15.43 -6.79
CA TRP A 191 2.50 15.59 -7.35
C TRP A 191 2.49 15.57 -8.88
N LEU A 192 3.44 16.24 -9.52
CA LEU A 192 3.51 16.36 -10.99
C LEU A 192 4.12 15.13 -11.67
N ARG A 193 5.08 14.46 -11.03
CA ARG A 193 5.90 13.39 -11.62
C ARG A 193 5.74 12.03 -10.94
N GLY A 194 4.91 11.92 -9.91
CA GLY A 194 4.81 10.70 -9.10
C GLY A 194 6.08 10.43 -8.30
N PHE A 195 6.24 9.17 -7.87
CA PHE A 195 7.37 8.69 -7.06
C PHE A 195 8.42 7.93 -7.88
N GLU A 196 8.58 8.25 -9.16
CA GLU A 196 9.62 7.62 -10.00
C GLU A 196 11.02 7.87 -9.44
N SER A 197 11.78 6.79 -9.28
CA SER A 197 13.23 6.87 -9.11
C SER A 197 13.81 7.38 -10.42
N LEU A 198 14.49 8.53 -10.35
CA LEU A 198 15.36 8.96 -11.42
C LEU A 198 16.57 8.04 -11.39
N ASP A 199 16.50 6.95 -12.15
CA ASP A 199 17.67 6.19 -12.53
C ASP A 199 18.68 7.17 -13.12
N SER A 200 19.91 7.01 -12.65
CA SER A 200 21.13 7.78 -12.92
C SER A 200 21.13 8.47 -14.28
N ASP A 201 20.88 9.78 -14.30
CA ASP A 201 21.45 10.63 -15.33
C ASP A 201 22.96 10.56 -15.13
N GLU A 202 23.65 9.92 -16.08
CA GLU A 202 25.10 9.96 -16.23
C GLU A 202 25.55 11.42 -16.15
N VAL A 203 26.20 11.77 -15.04
CA VAL A 203 26.96 13.01 -15.01
C VAL A 203 28.27 12.65 -15.69
N ASP A 204 28.40 13.07 -16.96
CA ASP A 204 29.67 13.09 -17.70
C ASP A 204 30.76 13.66 -16.79
N SER A 205 31.55 12.77 -16.20
CA SER A 205 32.79 13.13 -15.55
C SER A 205 33.83 13.27 -16.65
N GLU A 206 34.04 14.50 -17.14
CA GLU A 206 35.20 14.80 -17.98
C GLU A 206 36.48 14.34 -17.26
N PRO A 207 37.37 13.58 -17.92
CA PRO A 207 38.60 13.13 -17.31
C PRO A 207 39.56 14.31 -17.12
N LEU A 208 39.96 14.55 -15.87
CA LEU A 208 41.08 15.43 -15.53
C LEU A 208 42.33 14.95 -16.27
N LYS A 209 42.89 15.81 -17.13
CA LYS A 209 44.17 15.58 -17.80
C LYS A 209 45.26 15.45 -16.73
N GLU A 210 45.96 14.32 -16.71
CA GLU A 210 47.22 14.17 -16.00
C GLU A 210 48.22 15.20 -16.53
N VAL A 211 48.64 16.11 -15.64
CA VAL A 211 49.84 16.93 -15.85
C VAL A 211 51.01 16.03 -15.46
N GLY A 212 51.81 15.65 -16.44
CA GLY A 212 53.05 14.90 -16.22
C GLY A 212 54.07 15.76 -15.47
N GLU A 213 54.62 15.22 -14.39
CA GLU A 213 55.89 15.67 -13.84
C GLU A 213 57.02 14.87 -14.47
N GLU A 214 57.78 15.51 -15.35
CA GLU A 214 59.12 15.09 -15.74
C GLU A 214 60.03 15.12 -14.50
N VAL A 215 60.43 13.96 -13.99
CA VAL A 215 61.59 13.87 -13.10
C VAL A 215 62.82 13.67 -13.97
N ASN A 216 63.50 14.78 -14.22
CA ASN A 216 64.81 14.83 -14.84
C ASN A 216 65.83 14.95 -13.71
N GLU A 217 66.64 13.93 -13.46
CA GLU A 217 67.99 14.17 -12.92
C GLU A 217 68.95 13.03 -13.27
N ALA A 218 69.91 13.39 -14.10
CA ALA A 218 71.08 12.61 -14.45
C ALA A 218 72.11 12.66 -13.31
N GLY A 219 72.64 11.49 -12.95
CA GLY A 219 74.08 11.24 -13.00
C GLY A 219 75.03 11.82 -11.94
N GLN A 220 75.85 10.88 -11.42
CA GLN A 220 77.24 11.01 -10.93
C GLN A 220 77.36 11.42 -9.44
N MET A 221 77.99 10.60 -8.58
CA MET A 221 79.32 9.98 -8.68
C MET A 221 79.39 8.55 -8.17
#